data_AF-A0A538N593-F1
#
_entry.id   AF-A0A538N593-F1
#
_cell.length_a   1.000
_cell.length_b   1.000
_cell.length_c   1.000
_cell.angle_alpha   90.00
_cell.angle_beta   90.00
_cell.angle_gamma   90.00
#
_symmetry.space_group_name_H-M   'P 1'
#
loop_
_entity.id
_entity.type
_entity.pdbx_description
1 polymer ?
#
loop_
_entity_poly.entity_id
_entity_poly.type
_entity_poly.pdbx_seq_one_letter_code
_entity_poly.pdbx_strand_id
1 'polypeptide(L)' 'MATTDGVPASELPDENLFRELASLHRTRLDTFRHAPDDALAVHLARTTELEEEYLTRYPEREIDPSRLTITSRS' A
#
# COMPACT_ATOMS: atom_id res chain seq x y z
N MET A 1 14.05 -1.02 14.41
CA MET A 1 13.60 -0.83 13.01
C MET A 1 13.18 -2.19 12.51
N ALA A 2 11.89 -2.41 12.31
CA ALA A 2 11.39 -3.66 11.74
C ALA A 2 11.73 -3.65 10.24
N THR A 3 12.79 -4.35 9.87
CA THR A 3 13.08 -4.71 8.48
C THR A 3 12.04 -5.72 8.06
N THR A 4 10.95 -5.22 7.47
CA THR A 4 9.95 -6.02 6.78
C THR A 4 10.67 -6.90 5.76
N ASP A 5 10.66 -8.22 5.96
CA ASP A 5 11.34 -9.22 5.14
C ASP A 5 11.08 -8.99 3.63
N GLY A 6 12.07 -8.46 2.92
CA GLY A 6 11.96 -8.26 1.47
C GLY A 6 12.89 -7.18 0.92
N VAL A 7 13.09 -7.22 -0.40
CA VAL A 7 13.73 -6.13 -1.16
C VAL A 7 13.00 -4.81 -0.86
N PRO A 8 13.71 -3.71 -0.56
CA PRO A 8 13.11 -2.41 -0.33
C PRO A 8 12.18 -2.02 -1.47
N ALA A 9 11.06 -1.35 -1.18
CA ALA A 9 10.09 -0.97 -2.21
C ALA A 9 10.73 -0.15 -3.35
N SER A 10 11.66 0.73 -3.01
CA SER A 10 12.43 1.55 -3.97
C SER A 10 13.29 0.74 -4.94
N GLU A 11 13.65 -0.50 -4.58
CA GLU A 11 14.43 -1.41 -5.42
C GLU A 11 13.55 -2.38 -6.22
N LEU A 12 12.23 -2.40 -6.00
CA LEU A 12 11.33 -3.25 -6.75
C LEU A 12 11.09 -2.71 -8.17
N PRO A 13 11.09 -3.57 -9.20
CA PRO A 13 10.49 -3.25 -10.50
C PRO A 13 9.00 -2.93 -10.36
N ASP A 14 8.46 -2.06 -11.23
CA ASP A 14 7.05 -1.64 -11.21
C ASP A 14 6.07 -2.83 -11.20
N GLU A 15 6.32 -3.85 -12.02
CA GLU A 15 5.50 -5.06 -12.07
C GLU A 15 5.41 -5.79 -10.72
N ASN A 16 6.51 -5.79 -9.96
CA ASN A 16 6.59 -6.45 -8.66
C ASN A 16 5.91 -5.59 -7.59
N LEU A 17 6.11 -4.26 -7.65
CA LEU A 17 5.42 -3.29 -6.81
C LEU A 17 3.90 -3.43 -6.92
N PHE A 18 3.35 -3.42 -8.14
CA PHE A 18 1.92 -3.57 -8.37
C PHE A 18 1.38 -4.94 -7.96
N ARG A 19 2.12 -6.02 -8.26
CA ARG A 19 1.73 -7.37 -7.86
C ARG A 19 1.65 -7.50 -6.34
N GLU A 20 2.62 -6.93 -5.63
CA GLU A 20 2.70 -7.02 -4.17
C GLU A 20 1.60 -6.18 -3.51
N LEU A 21 1.39 -4.92 -3.96
CA LEU A 21 0.27 -4.08 -3.54
C LEU A 21 -1.08 -4.79 -3.70
N ALA A 22 -1.32 -5.39 -4.88
CA ALA A 22 -2.55 -6.13 -5.13
C ALA A 22 -2.72 -7.32 -4.18
N SER A 23 -1.64 -8.04 -3.88
CA SER A 23 -1.67 -9.16 -2.94
C SER A 23 -1.98 -8.70 -1.51
N LEU A 24 -1.33 -7.64 -1.03
CA LEU A 24 -1.56 -7.11 0.32
C LEU A 24 -2.99 -6.60 0.48
N HIS A 25 -3.51 -5.85 -0.49
CA HIS A 25 -4.90 -5.36 -0.44
C HIS A 25 -5.91 -6.51 -0.44
N ARG A 26 -5.64 -7.60 -1.19
CA ARG A 26 -6.52 -8.77 -1.22
C ARG A 26 -6.64 -9.45 0.16
N THR A 27 -5.56 -9.52 0.92
CA THR A 27 -5.55 -10.21 2.23
C THR A 27 -5.76 -9.27 3.41
N ARG A 28 -5.82 -7.95 3.18
CA ARG A 28 -5.81 -6.91 4.22
C ARG A 28 -6.81 -7.13 5.35
N LEU A 29 -8.07 -7.40 4.99
CA LEU A 29 -9.14 -7.58 5.99
C LEU A 29 -8.98 -8.87 6.78
N ASP A 30 -8.55 -9.94 6.13
CA ASP A 30 -8.31 -11.23 6.76
C ASP A 30 -7.14 -11.15 7.74
N THR A 31 -6.01 -10.58 7.30
CA THR A 31 -4.85 -10.31 8.15
C THR A 31 -5.21 -9.42 9.33
N PHE A 32 -6.01 -8.37 9.12
CA PHE A 32 -6.44 -7.47 10.20
C PHE A 32 -7.28 -8.17 11.27
N ARG A 33 -8.14 -9.12 10.89
CA ARG A 33 -9.05 -9.78 11.83
C ARG A 33 -8.44 -10.99 12.54
N HIS A 34 -7.48 -11.65 11.90
CA HIS A 34 -7.13 -13.02 12.27
C HIS A 34 -5.63 -13.27 12.43
N ALA A 35 -4.76 -12.35 12.00
CA ALA A 35 -3.32 -12.55 12.16
C ALA A 35 -2.87 -12.22 13.60
N PRO A 36 -1.80 -12.86 14.08
CA PRO A 36 -1.09 -12.41 15.27
C PRO A 36 -0.59 -10.96 15.13
N ASP A 37 -0.40 -10.27 16.25
CA ASP A 37 0.01 -8.86 16.28
C ASP A 37 1.29 -8.59 15.47
N ASP A 38 2.30 -9.47 15.57
CA ASP A 38 3.56 -9.32 14.83
C ASP A 38 3.34 -9.42 13.30
N ALA A 39 2.49 -10.35 12.86
CA ALA A 39 2.18 -10.51 11.44
C ALA A 39 1.35 -9.32 10.91
N LEU A 40 0.44 -8.78 11.72
CA LEU A 40 -0.27 -7.56 11.39
C LEU A 40 0.69 -6.36 11.30
N ALA A 41 1.64 -6.23 12.22
CA ALA A 41 2.62 -5.15 12.21
C ALA A 41 3.48 -5.16 10.93
N VAL A 42 3.97 -6.33 10.54
CA VAL A 42 4.72 -6.52 9.28
C VAL A 42 3.86 -6.16 8.07
N HIS A 43 2.61 -6.64 8.04
CA HIS A 43 1.69 -6.35 6.94
C HIS A 43 1.38 -4.86 6.80
N LEU A 44 1.18 -4.15 7.93
CA LEU A 44 0.97 -2.71 7.95
C LEU A 44 2.20 -1.96 7.43
N ALA A 45 3.38 -2.27 7.96
CA ALA A 45 4.62 -1.65 7.54
C ALA A 45 4.89 -1.84 6.05
N ARG A 46 4.69 -3.06 5.53
CA ARG A 46 4.87 -3.34 4.10
C ARG A 46 3.88 -2.59 3.21
N THR A 47 2.63 -2.50 3.65
CA THR A 47 1.58 -1.78 2.91
C THR A 47 1.96 -0.30 2.78
N THR A 48 2.34 0.34 3.89
CA THR A 48 2.77 1.74 3.87
C THR A 48 3.99 1.97 2.97
N GLU A 49 5.01 1.12 3.08
CA GLU A 49 6.23 1.24 2.28
C GLU A 49 5.95 1.19 0.76
N LEU A 50 5.13 0.24 0.31
CA LEU A 50 4.79 0.10 -1.11
C LEU A 50 3.87 1.22 -1.60
N GLU A 51 2.95 1.72 -0.76
CA GLU A 51 2.08 2.85 -1.09
C GLU A 51 2.89 4.14 -1.24
N GLU A 52 3.85 4.39 -0.34
CA GLU A 52 4.76 5.55 -0.42
C GLU A 52 5.62 5.51 -1.68
N GLU A 53 6.16 4.34 -2.02
CA GLU A 53 6.92 4.18 -3.26
C GLU A 53 6.04 4.41 -4.49
N TYR A 54 4.82 3.87 -4.51
CA TYR A 54 3.86 4.13 -5.60
C TYR A 54 3.58 5.63 -5.76
N LEU A 55 3.33 6.36 -4.68
CA LEU A 55 3.11 7.81 -4.73
C LEU A 55 4.35 8.58 -5.19
N THR A 56 5.54 8.09 -4.85
CA THR A 56 6.81 8.67 -5.29
C THR A 56 7.05 8.49 -6.79
N ARG A 57 6.74 7.30 -7.34
CA ARG A 57 6.87 7.00 -8.78
C ARG A 57 5.79 7.64 -9.64
N TYR A 58 4.58 7.77 -9.11
CA TYR A 58 3.41 8.25 -9.84
C TYR A 58 2.79 9.48 -9.14
N PRO A 59 3.50 10.62 -9.09
CA PRO A 59 2.99 11.83 -8.46
C PRO A 59 1.75 12.38 -9.19
N GLU A 60 1.66 12.15 -10.51
CA GLU A 60 0.53 12.54 -11.37
C GLU A 60 -0.47 11.39 -11.57
N ARG A 61 -0.60 10.47 -10.60
CA ARG A 61 -1.56 9.36 -10.71
C ARG A 61 -2.96 9.85 -11.04
N GLU A 62 -3.66 9.08 -11.86
CA GLU A 62 -5.04 9.40 -12.25
C GLU A 62 -5.95 9.40 -11.02
N ILE A 63 -6.52 10.56 -10.73
CA ILE A 63 -7.56 10.71 -9.72
C ILE A 63 -8.89 10.66 -10.47
N ASP A 64 -9.67 9.63 -10.19
CA ASP A 64 -11.02 9.51 -10.74
C ASP A 64 -11.85 10.76 -10.34
N PRO A 65 -12.29 11.59 -11.31
CA PRO A 65 -13.02 12.81 -11.02
C PRO A 65 -14.36 12.53 -10.33
N SER A 66 -14.95 11.35 -10.48
CA SER A 66 -16.17 10.95 -9.76
C SER A 66 -15.93 10.71 -8.26
N ARG A 67 -14.67 10.46 -7.85
CA ARG A 67 -14.25 10.33 -6.45
C ARG A 67 -13.83 11.65 -5.82
N LEU A 68 -13.75 12.74 -6.60
CA LEU A 68 -13.57 14.08 -6.08
C LEU A 68 -14.89 14.55 -5.45
N THR A 69 -15.16 14.09 -4.23
CA THR A 69 -16.18 14.73 -3.39
C THR A 69 -15.62 16.07 -2.92
N ILE A 70 -15.56 17.07 -3.79
CA ILE A 70 -15.49 18.44 -3.33
C ILE A 70 -16.80 18.65 -2.57
N THR A 71 -16.75 18.56 -1.25
CA THR A 71 -17.73 19.19 -0.38
C THR A 71 -17.60 20.69 -0.60
N SER A 72 -18.16 21.18 -1.71
CA SER A 72 -18.55 22.56 -1.89
C SER A 72 -19.69 22.79 -0.92
N ARG A 73 -19.36 23.11 0.32
CA ARG A 73 -20.33 23.70 1.24
C ARG A 73 -20.21 25.21 1.06
N SER A 74 -21.02 25.73 0.12
CA SER A 74 -21.46 27.12 0.14
C SER A 74 -22.27 27.41 1.39
#